data_AF-A0AAD9HX15-F1
#
_entry.id   AF-A0AAD9HX15-F1
#
_cell.length_a   1.000
_cell.length_b   1.000
_cell.length_c   1.000
_cell.angle_alpha   90.00
_cell.angle_beta   90.00
_cell.angle_gamma   90.00
#
_symmetry.space_group_name_H-M   'P 1'
#
loop_
_entity.id
_entity.type
_entity.pdbx_description
1 polymer ?
#
loop_
_entity_poly.entity_id
_entity_poly.type
_entity_poly.pdbx_seq_one_letter_code
_entity_poly.pdbx_strand_id
1 'polypeptide(L)'
;MAETSGAIDDIKNLKPPVLDHVTYLVLLEERLCLEILPALNEVLSNDEQLTQQIGWDLVHNLSSLPGSEACLETIARIGNPREIILKTLQSLDWIAVQCHVQAAAQGEEQEDSDDLPPQSNEGLAAPTVSPTVSHTQKFLALLSMLAILHRRIRTKHPSRFLVQTLQTVLRAYRADQQMTASVINLVRNLSGRRRPPLPTRKSSVHVANPDQDGDASRNVPDPEADAGEAAGVDPAEAKLQEQLLLCFVTCVLEQYVNKNKMAWAVRLLEHYEPEKIPPGKKTTLEAFREDQELLTRDAIVGTLAALAQDLGLNPSSSELFALAGHVFHADPVEGDKIQIAEDLFDECDFPHLKAQAVTWIREEFLLAHAGIPAPGAALGVFACPAALEELQHSLFPSIGFLRNQEEHEVASYVERELPFLLQVANFGLFLWSTKKWAHVIPDNMAATVQSRWLEPLRIAVERLAKAGQDLSVQAEVLLDRLRRLAEAEAFGGRGEAEHA
;
A
#
# COMPACT_ATOMS: atom_id res chain seq x y z
N MET A 1 49.02 5.14 5.19
CA MET A 1 49.95 4.32 6.02
C MET A 1 50.44 5.09 7.24
N ALA A 2 51.34 6.07 7.14
CA ALA A 2 51.80 6.84 8.32
C ALA A 2 50.72 7.78 8.89
N GLU A 3 50.03 8.52 8.03
CA GLU A 3 48.91 9.41 8.43
C GLU A 3 47.69 8.63 8.95
N THR A 4 47.45 7.43 8.42
CA THR A 4 46.31 6.59 8.83
C THR A 4 46.58 5.82 10.12
N SER A 5 47.83 5.45 10.39
CA SER A 5 48.24 4.97 11.72
C SER A 5 48.08 6.06 12.78
N GLY A 6 48.47 7.30 12.47
CA GLY A 6 48.26 8.45 13.36
C GLY A 6 46.78 8.69 13.65
N ALA A 7 45.93 8.64 12.63
CA ALA A 7 44.48 8.80 12.81
C ALA A 7 43.84 7.68 13.66
N ILE A 8 44.31 6.43 13.55
CA ILE A 8 43.86 5.33 14.41
C ILE A 8 44.27 5.56 15.86
N ASP A 9 45.51 5.99 16.09
CA ASP A 9 46.01 6.31 17.43
C ASP A 9 45.26 7.50 18.04
N ASP A 10 44.96 8.52 17.25
CA ASP A 10 44.20 9.70 17.67
C ASP A 10 42.78 9.30 18.13
N ILE A 11 42.08 8.47 17.37
CA ILE A 11 40.71 8.04 17.70
C ILE A 11 40.67 7.21 18.98
N LYS A 12 41.71 6.41 19.24
CA LYS A 12 41.81 5.59 20.46
C LYS A 12 42.23 6.40 21.69
N ASN A 13 43.15 7.36 21.53
CA ASN A 13 43.80 8.04 22.65
C ASN A 13 43.16 9.40 23.01
N LEU A 14 42.47 10.05 22.08
CA LEU A 14 41.85 11.37 22.29
C LEU A 14 40.36 11.31 22.65
N LYS A 15 39.83 10.11 22.94
CA LYS A 15 38.45 9.97 23.39
C LYS A 15 38.23 10.65 24.76
N PRO A 16 36.98 11.01 25.10
CA PRO A 16 36.67 11.59 26.41
C PRO A 16 37.22 10.73 27.57
N PRO A 17 37.78 11.35 28.63
CA PRO A 17 37.72 12.78 28.97
C PRO A 17 38.84 13.65 28.38
N VAL A 18 39.69 13.14 27.48
CA VAL A 18 40.84 13.90 26.94
C VAL A 18 40.37 15.07 26.07
N LEU A 19 39.42 14.80 25.18
CA LEU A 19 38.64 15.81 24.46
C LEU A 19 37.21 15.82 24.99
N ASP A 20 36.52 16.95 24.86
CA ASP A 20 35.08 17.00 25.01
C ASP A 20 34.38 16.31 23.83
N HIS A 21 33.13 15.91 24.02
CA HIS A 21 32.37 15.13 23.05
C HIS A 21 32.22 15.81 21.69
N VAL A 22 32.06 17.14 21.67
CA VAL A 22 31.89 17.90 20.41
C VAL A 22 33.20 17.93 19.63
N THR A 23 34.32 18.24 20.31
CA THR A 23 35.63 18.22 19.65
C THR A 23 36.02 16.82 19.18
N TYR A 24 35.66 15.78 19.93
CA TYR A 24 35.88 14.39 19.51
C TYR A 24 35.03 14.02 18.28
N LEU A 25 33.78 14.49 18.20
CA LEU A 25 32.94 14.31 17.00
C LEU A 25 33.55 14.97 15.78
N VAL A 26 34.01 16.23 15.89
CA VAL A 26 34.68 16.92 14.78
C VAL A 26 35.91 16.17 14.32
N LEU A 27 36.74 15.67 15.25
CA LEU A 27 37.89 14.83 14.93
C LEU A 27 37.47 13.56 14.17
N LEU A 28 36.40 12.89 14.61
CA LEU A 28 35.88 11.71 13.92
C LEU A 28 35.39 12.03 12.52
N GLU A 29 34.67 13.14 12.33
CA GLU A 29 34.16 13.58 11.02
C GLU A 29 35.30 13.91 10.04
N GLU A 30 36.33 14.62 10.50
CA GLU A 30 37.49 14.96 9.69
C GLU A 30 38.34 13.75 9.28
N ARG A 31 38.37 12.72 10.14
CA ARG A 31 39.21 11.53 9.93
C ARG A 31 38.45 10.33 9.38
N LEU A 32 37.14 10.42 9.14
CA LEU A 32 36.32 9.26 8.78
C LEU A 32 36.73 8.68 7.41
N CYS A 33 37.29 7.46 7.41
CA CYS A 33 37.64 6.74 6.19
C CYS A 33 37.60 5.21 6.39
N LEU A 34 37.70 4.45 5.30
CA LEU A 34 37.60 2.98 5.30
C LEU A 34 38.61 2.29 6.23
N GLU A 35 39.84 2.79 6.29
CA GLU A 35 40.93 2.18 7.07
C GLU A 35 40.70 2.28 8.59
N ILE A 36 39.89 3.25 9.01
CA ILE A 36 39.64 3.58 10.43
C ILE A 36 38.42 2.83 10.97
N LEU A 37 37.50 2.37 10.12
CA LEU A 37 36.25 1.72 10.54
C LEU A 37 36.44 0.57 11.54
N PRO A 38 37.44 -0.33 11.42
CA PRO A 38 37.64 -1.38 12.40
C PRO A 38 38.01 -0.85 13.79
N ALA A 39 38.89 0.17 13.84
CA ALA A 39 39.31 0.80 15.09
C ALA A 39 38.16 1.62 15.72
N LEU A 40 37.39 2.31 14.89
CA LEU A 40 36.19 3.02 15.34
C LEU A 40 35.15 2.04 15.89
N ASN A 41 34.91 0.90 15.22
CA ASN A 41 33.98 -0.11 15.71
C ASN A 41 34.42 -0.70 17.06
N GLU A 42 35.73 -0.91 17.26
CA GLU A 42 36.30 -1.33 18.54
C GLU A 42 36.03 -0.30 19.64
N VAL A 43 36.24 1.00 19.35
CA VAL A 43 35.95 2.08 20.32
C VAL A 43 34.47 2.14 20.66
N LEU A 44 33.58 2.10 19.66
CA LEU A 44 32.13 2.13 19.86
C LEU A 44 31.62 0.89 20.62
N SER A 45 32.23 -0.28 20.40
CA SER A 45 31.85 -1.51 21.11
C SER A 45 32.29 -1.52 22.57
N ASN A 46 33.44 -0.93 22.87
CA ASN A 46 34.05 -0.98 24.21
C ASN A 46 33.58 0.14 25.14
N ASP A 47 33.06 1.25 24.60
CA ASP A 47 32.66 2.43 25.36
C ASP A 47 31.16 2.71 25.16
N GLU A 48 30.34 2.10 26.01
CA GLU A 48 28.87 2.21 25.96
C GLU A 48 28.41 3.66 26.19
N GLN A 49 28.98 4.34 27.20
CA GLN A 49 28.58 5.71 27.54
C GLN A 49 28.91 6.69 26.42
N LEU A 50 30.09 6.55 25.81
CA LEU A 50 30.47 7.34 24.65
C LEU A 50 29.49 7.08 23.50
N THR A 51 29.24 5.81 23.16
CA THR A 51 28.36 5.43 22.04
C THR A 51 26.92 5.89 22.23
N GLN A 52 26.41 5.91 23.46
CA GLN A 52 25.09 6.47 23.77
C GLN A 52 25.01 7.98 23.47
N GLN A 53 26.10 8.71 23.64
CA GLN A 53 26.12 10.17 23.48
C GLN A 53 26.40 10.62 22.05
N ILE A 54 27.34 9.96 21.35
CA ILE A 54 27.82 10.40 20.03
C ILE A 54 27.34 9.51 18.87
N GLY A 55 26.80 8.32 19.16
CA GLY A 55 26.52 7.32 18.12
C GLY A 55 25.48 7.76 17.09
N TRP A 56 24.49 8.57 17.51
CA TRP A 56 23.45 9.07 16.63
C TRP A 56 23.99 10.10 15.62
N ASP A 57 24.91 10.98 15.99
CA ASP A 57 25.51 11.96 15.06
C ASP A 57 26.23 11.29 13.89
N LEU A 58 26.89 10.15 14.16
CA LEU A 58 27.69 9.43 13.16
C LEU A 58 26.87 8.69 12.10
N VAL A 59 25.56 8.46 12.33
CA VAL A 59 24.71 7.62 11.46
C VAL A 59 24.71 8.11 10.01
N HIS A 60 24.56 9.42 9.80
CA HIS A 60 24.50 9.99 8.45
C HIS A 60 25.81 9.78 7.69
N ASN A 61 26.93 10.13 8.33
CA ASN A 61 28.27 10.07 7.74
C ASN A 61 28.67 8.61 7.46
N LEU A 62 28.45 7.71 8.41
CA LEU A 62 28.72 6.28 8.26
C LEU A 62 27.84 5.64 7.18
N SER A 63 26.56 5.99 7.07
CA SER A 63 25.69 5.47 6.01
C SER A 63 26.17 5.80 4.60
N SER A 64 26.97 6.86 4.46
CA SER A 64 27.54 7.28 3.18
C SER A 64 28.91 6.67 2.87
N LEU A 65 29.46 5.86 3.78
CA LEU A 65 30.76 5.20 3.64
C LEU A 65 30.62 3.69 3.42
N PRO A 66 31.35 3.10 2.45
CA PRO A 66 31.28 1.66 2.21
C PRO A 66 31.84 0.88 3.41
N GLY A 67 31.29 -0.30 3.70
CA GLY A 67 31.81 -1.18 4.76
C GLY A 67 31.57 -0.71 6.20
N SER A 68 30.80 0.37 6.40
CA SER A 68 30.43 0.90 7.72
C SER A 68 29.35 0.09 8.45
N GLU A 69 28.83 -0.97 7.81
CA GLU A 69 27.72 -1.81 8.27
C GLU A 69 27.92 -2.31 9.71
N ALA A 70 29.14 -2.75 10.05
CA ALA A 70 29.48 -3.21 11.39
C ALA A 70 29.39 -2.07 12.42
N CYS A 71 29.87 -0.87 12.09
CA CYS A 71 29.74 0.30 12.97
C CYS A 71 28.28 0.69 13.17
N LEU A 72 27.48 0.70 12.09
CA LEU A 72 26.05 1.02 12.14
C LEU A 72 25.27 0.00 12.97
N GLU A 73 25.59 -1.29 12.86
CA GLU A 73 25.02 -2.34 13.70
C GLU A 73 25.38 -2.12 15.18
N THR A 74 26.66 -1.87 15.48
CA THR A 74 27.13 -1.58 16.85
C THR A 74 26.40 -0.36 17.45
N ILE A 75 26.29 0.74 16.68
CA ILE A 75 25.54 1.92 17.08
C ILE A 75 24.07 1.56 17.35
N ALA A 76 23.42 0.81 16.46
CA ALA A 76 22.03 0.40 16.64
C ALA A 76 21.80 -0.52 17.86
N ARG A 77 22.80 -1.29 18.28
CA ARG A 77 22.73 -2.19 19.45
C ARG A 77 23.06 -1.51 20.78
N ILE A 78 23.99 -0.56 20.79
CA ILE A 78 24.57 0.02 22.01
C ILE A 78 24.07 1.44 22.27
N GLY A 79 24.01 2.28 21.24
CA GLY A 79 23.71 3.71 21.43
C GLY A 79 22.26 4.00 21.83
N ASN A 80 21.95 5.27 22.08
CA ASN A 80 20.60 5.68 22.51
C ASN A 80 19.58 5.41 21.40
N PRO A 81 18.64 4.46 21.60
CA PRO A 81 17.78 4.01 20.52
C PRO A 81 16.76 5.09 20.08
N ARG A 82 16.39 6.03 20.95
CA ARG A 82 15.41 7.09 20.67
C ARG A 82 15.99 8.17 19.76
N GLU A 83 17.25 8.56 19.97
CA GLU A 83 17.94 9.50 19.09
C GLU A 83 18.35 8.84 17.76
N ILE A 84 18.84 7.59 17.83
CA ILE A 84 19.30 6.88 16.64
C ILE A 84 18.14 6.65 15.68
N ILE A 85 16.95 6.22 16.15
CA ILE A 85 15.82 6.00 15.24
C ILE A 85 15.43 7.29 14.52
N LEU A 86 15.41 8.44 15.21
CA LEU A 86 15.11 9.73 14.61
C LEU A 86 16.13 10.09 13.54
N LYS A 87 17.42 9.89 13.82
CA LYS A 87 18.48 10.13 12.84
C LYS A 87 18.45 9.17 11.65
N THR A 88 18.13 7.91 11.88
CA THR A 88 17.94 6.90 10.82
C THR A 88 16.78 7.30 9.92
N LEU A 89 15.65 7.75 10.48
CA LEU A 89 14.51 8.24 9.71
C LEU A 89 14.85 9.53 8.96
N GLN A 90 15.56 10.48 9.57
CA GLN A 90 16.05 11.68 8.89
C GLN A 90 16.94 11.32 7.69
N SER A 91 17.82 10.32 7.86
CA SER A 91 18.72 9.87 6.80
C SER A 91 17.96 9.19 5.65
N LEU A 92 16.93 8.40 5.95
CA LEU A 92 16.02 7.85 4.94
C LEU A 92 15.22 8.93 4.21
N ASP A 93 14.82 10.00 4.89
CA ASP A 93 14.09 11.09 4.25
C ASP A 93 14.97 11.89 3.29
N TRP A 94 16.25 12.13 3.64
CA TRP A 94 17.21 12.71 2.70
C TRP A 94 17.41 11.85 1.46
N ILE A 95 17.45 10.53 1.62
CA ILE A 95 17.49 9.56 0.52
C ILE A 95 16.25 9.71 -0.38
N ALA A 96 15.05 9.87 0.19
CA ALA A 96 13.82 10.12 -0.56
C ALA A 96 13.88 11.44 -1.36
N VAL A 97 14.25 12.54 -0.70
CA VAL A 97 14.35 13.89 -1.30
C VAL A 97 15.36 13.93 -2.44
N GLN A 98 16.56 13.36 -2.26
CA GLN A 98 17.59 13.33 -3.30
C GLN A 98 17.09 12.66 -4.58
N CYS A 99 16.33 11.57 -4.46
CA CYS A 99 15.74 10.94 -5.63
C CYS A 99 14.64 11.74 -6.29
N HIS A 100 13.81 12.47 -5.53
CA HIS A 100 12.78 13.34 -6.13
C HIS A 100 13.40 14.45 -6.97
N VAL A 101 14.49 15.05 -6.49
CA VAL A 101 15.26 16.06 -7.24
C VAL A 101 15.88 15.45 -8.50
N GLN A 102 16.46 14.27 -8.41
CA GLN A 102 17.03 13.58 -9.57
C GLN A 102 15.98 13.21 -10.63
N ALA A 103 14.79 12.78 -10.21
CA ALA A 103 13.70 12.45 -11.11
C ALA A 103 13.12 13.68 -11.82
N ALA A 104 13.01 14.82 -11.12
CA ALA A 104 12.57 16.08 -11.71
C ALA A 104 13.57 16.59 -12.77
N ALA A 105 14.87 16.52 -12.47
CA ALA A 105 15.92 16.94 -13.41
C ALA A 105 15.98 16.07 -14.68
N GLN A 106 15.61 14.79 -14.60
CA GLN A 106 15.56 13.90 -15.76
C GLN A 106 14.27 14.03 -16.59
N GLY A 107 13.23 14.67 -16.05
CA GLY A 107 11.95 14.87 -16.73
C GLY A 107 11.89 16.11 -17.63
N GLU A 108 12.89 17.00 -17.57
CA GLU A 108 12.91 18.26 -18.33
C GLU A 108 13.70 18.17 -19.66
N GLU A 109 14.41 17.07 -19.95
CA GLU A 109 15.25 16.95 -21.16
C GLU A 109 14.56 16.27 -22.37
N GLN A 110 13.24 16.13 -22.38
CA GLN A 110 12.55 15.40 -23.45
C GLN A 110 11.33 16.11 -24.04
N GLU A 111 11.44 17.41 -24.32
CA GLU A 111 10.59 18.09 -25.31
C GLU A 111 11.43 19.07 -26.17
N ASP A 112 11.49 18.75 -27.47
CA ASP A 112 11.89 19.55 -28.64
C ASP A 112 13.10 20.52 -28.58
N SER A 113 14.19 20.14 -29.26
CA SER A 113 14.97 21.09 -30.08
C SER A 113 15.91 20.40 -31.08
N ASP A 114 15.34 19.98 -32.22
CA ASP A 114 16.08 19.83 -33.47
C ASP A 114 16.41 21.24 -34.02
N ASP A 115 17.58 21.78 -33.67
CA ASP A 115 18.44 22.67 -34.47
C ASP A 115 19.32 23.52 -33.54
N LEU A 116 20.58 23.12 -33.34
CA LEU A 116 21.74 23.99 -33.12
C LEU A 116 23.05 23.15 -33.19
N PRO A 117 24.14 23.69 -33.78
CA PRO A 117 25.32 22.91 -34.13
C PRO A 117 26.20 22.60 -32.91
N PRO A 118 27.04 21.55 -32.98
CA PRO A 118 27.77 21.02 -31.83
C PRO A 118 28.86 22.01 -31.39
N GLN A 119 28.74 22.55 -30.18
CA GLN A 119 29.85 23.19 -29.51
C GLN A 119 30.69 22.10 -28.83
N SER A 120 31.90 21.95 -29.35
CA SER A 120 32.98 21.14 -28.80
C SER A 120 33.35 21.62 -27.40
N ASN A 121 32.87 20.95 -26.36
CA ASN A 121 33.47 21.00 -25.03
C ASN A 121 34.51 19.87 -24.93
N GLU A 122 35.68 20.12 -25.53
CA GLU A 122 36.89 19.39 -25.16
C GLU A 122 37.37 19.92 -23.80
N GLY A 123 37.54 19.01 -22.82
CA GLY A 123 38.43 19.26 -21.69
C GLY A 123 37.81 19.35 -20.29
N LEU A 124 36.97 18.39 -19.88
CA LEU A 124 37.01 17.90 -18.51
C LEU A 124 36.90 16.38 -18.52
N ALA A 125 38.03 15.73 -18.22
CA ALA A 125 38.05 14.33 -17.87
C ALA A 125 37.00 14.06 -16.79
N ALA A 126 36.23 12.98 -16.96
CA ALA A 126 35.29 12.49 -15.97
C ALA A 126 35.93 12.52 -14.57
N PRO A 127 35.27 13.10 -13.55
CA PRO A 127 35.81 13.07 -12.21
C PRO A 127 35.96 11.61 -11.80
N THR A 128 37.17 11.28 -11.38
CA THR A 128 37.56 9.99 -10.84
C THR A 128 36.62 9.67 -9.67
N VAL A 129 35.70 8.71 -9.87
CA VAL A 129 34.65 8.38 -8.91
C VAL A 129 35.28 7.86 -7.63
N SER A 130 35.29 8.67 -6.57
CA SER A 130 35.45 8.18 -5.21
C SER A 130 34.32 7.17 -4.92
N PRO A 131 34.55 6.13 -4.11
CA PRO A 131 33.56 5.06 -3.92
C PRO A 131 32.39 5.58 -3.09
N THR A 132 31.39 6.18 -3.75
CA THR A 132 30.15 6.62 -3.12
C THR A 132 29.19 5.44 -2.99
N VAL A 133 28.65 5.24 -1.78
CA VAL A 133 27.69 4.17 -1.48
C VAL A 133 26.40 4.39 -2.27
N SER A 134 25.89 3.34 -2.92
CA SER A 134 24.67 3.44 -3.72
C SER A 134 23.44 3.69 -2.85
N HIS A 135 22.40 4.31 -3.41
CA HIS A 135 21.11 4.53 -2.74
C HIS A 135 20.59 3.24 -2.08
N THR A 136 20.62 2.15 -2.84
CA THR A 136 20.19 0.84 -2.38
C THR A 136 20.98 0.41 -1.15
N GLN A 137 22.30 0.49 -1.18
CA GLN A 137 23.14 0.12 -0.03
C GLN A 137 22.84 0.96 1.22
N LYS A 138 22.67 2.29 1.07
CA LYS A 138 22.30 3.15 2.20
C LYS A 138 20.95 2.74 2.80
N PHE A 139 19.95 2.52 1.94
CA PHE A 139 18.63 2.06 2.36
C PHE A 139 18.69 0.72 3.09
N LEU A 140 19.44 -0.25 2.56
CA LEU A 140 19.63 -1.57 3.18
C LEU A 140 20.23 -1.45 4.60
N ALA A 141 21.28 -0.64 4.76
CA ALA A 141 21.94 -0.43 6.05
C ALA A 141 21.03 0.28 7.06
N LEU A 142 20.26 1.28 6.63
CA LEU A 142 19.34 1.99 7.53
C LEU A 142 18.15 1.10 7.95
N LEU A 143 17.63 0.25 7.06
CA LEU A 143 16.57 -0.70 7.41
C LEU A 143 17.05 -1.79 8.39
N SER A 144 18.30 -2.24 8.26
CA SER A 144 18.87 -3.21 9.20
C SER A 144 19.01 -2.61 10.60
N MET A 145 19.36 -1.32 10.72
CA MET A 145 19.32 -0.60 11.99
C MET A 145 17.90 -0.51 12.55
N LEU A 146 16.90 -0.14 11.73
CA LEU A 146 15.50 -0.03 12.15
C LEU A 146 14.96 -1.34 12.74
N ALA A 147 15.33 -2.49 12.17
CA ALA A 147 14.91 -3.80 12.69
C ALA A 147 15.38 -4.03 14.14
N ILE A 148 16.59 -3.58 14.49
CA ILE A 148 17.15 -3.67 15.84
C ILE A 148 16.48 -2.62 16.75
N LEU A 149 16.38 -1.38 16.30
CA LEU A 149 15.90 -0.24 17.10
C LEU A 149 14.45 -0.41 17.55
N HIS A 150 13.55 -0.86 16.67
CA HIS A 150 12.14 -1.08 17.02
C HIS A 150 11.93 -2.17 18.07
N ARG A 151 12.87 -3.11 18.23
CA ARG A 151 12.86 -4.10 19.32
C ARG A 151 13.45 -3.57 20.62
N ARG A 152 14.34 -2.57 20.55
CA ARG A 152 14.99 -1.95 21.71
C ARG A 152 14.12 -0.88 22.36
N ILE A 153 13.47 -0.04 21.56
CA ILE A 153 12.66 1.07 22.05
C ILE A 153 11.48 0.55 22.87
N ARG A 154 11.36 1.04 24.10
CA ARG A 154 10.19 0.78 24.94
C ARG A 154 9.42 2.08 25.07
N THR A 155 8.17 2.06 24.60
CA THR A 155 7.26 3.21 24.69
C THR A 155 5.86 2.71 24.98
N LYS A 156 5.05 3.55 25.62
CA LYS A 156 3.64 3.28 25.88
C LYS A 156 2.78 3.07 24.61
N HIS A 157 3.12 3.73 23.51
CA HIS A 157 2.36 3.70 22.25
C HIS A 157 3.28 3.45 21.04
N PRO A 158 3.83 2.23 20.90
CA PRO A 158 4.80 1.90 19.86
C PRO A 158 4.22 1.98 18.43
N SER A 159 2.90 1.90 18.25
CA SER A 159 2.24 2.11 16.96
C SER A 159 2.53 3.49 16.37
N ARG A 160 2.62 4.54 17.19
CA ARG A 160 2.89 5.91 16.71
C ARG A 160 4.26 6.03 16.05
N PHE A 161 5.27 5.45 16.69
CA PHE A 161 6.63 5.37 16.14
C PHE A 161 6.70 4.49 14.90
N LEU A 162 5.93 3.40 14.90
CA LEU A 162 5.82 2.50 13.75
C LEU A 162 5.23 3.22 12.54
N VAL A 163 4.13 3.98 12.68
CA VAL A 163 3.52 4.74 11.57
C VAL A 163 4.55 5.63 10.89
N GLN A 164 5.26 6.46 11.65
CA GLN A 164 6.25 7.38 11.10
C GLN A 164 7.38 6.62 10.41
N THR A 165 7.81 5.49 10.97
CA THR A 165 8.84 4.65 10.35
C THR A 165 8.37 4.09 9.01
N LEU A 166 7.20 3.46 8.97
CA LEU A 166 6.67 2.82 7.76
C LEU A 166 6.45 3.85 6.64
N GLN A 167 5.93 5.03 6.97
CA GLN A 167 5.74 6.12 6.00
C GLN A 167 7.06 6.62 5.42
N THR A 168 8.08 6.83 6.25
CA THR A 168 9.40 7.28 5.77
C THR A 168 10.10 6.21 4.94
N VAL A 169 10.02 4.94 5.36
CA VAL A 169 10.53 3.81 4.58
C VAL A 169 9.83 3.73 3.22
N LEU A 170 8.50 3.88 3.18
CA LEU A 170 7.72 3.85 1.94
C LEU A 170 8.10 5.00 0.99
N ARG A 171 8.36 6.21 1.52
CA ARG A 171 8.84 7.35 0.72
C ARG A 171 10.22 7.14 0.13
N ALA A 172 11.13 6.51 0.88
CA ALA A 172 12.50 6.23 0.44
C ALA A 172 12.60 4.97 -0.43
N TYR A 173 11.58 4.11 -0.40
CA TYR A 173 11.54 2.82 -1.09
C TYR A 173 11.48 2.99 -2.61
N ARG A 174 12.22 2.10 -3.30
CA ARG A 174 12.12 1.89 -4.74
C ARG A 174 11.83 0.41 -4.97
N ALA A 175 10.98 0.12 -5.94
CA ALA A 175 10.53 -1.22 -6.31
C ALA A 175 11.63 -2.08 -6.98
N ASP A 176 12.79 -2.12 -6.35
CA ASP A 176 13.95 -2.94 -6.69
C ASP A 176 13.98 -4.22 -5.84
N GLN A 177 14.57 -5.29 -6.37
CA GLN A 177 14.59 -6.60 -5.73
C GLN A 177 15.29 -6.59 -4.36
N GLN A 178 16.42 -5.87 -4.23
CA GLN A 178 17.19 -5.83 -2.98
C GLN A 178 16.46 -5.02 -1.90
N MET A 179 15.95 -3.84 -2.27
CA MET A 179 15.18 -3.00 -1.35
C MET A 179 13.92 -3.72 -0.87
N THR A 180 13.21 -4.40 -1.76
CA THR A 180 12.00 -5.16 -1.41
C THR A 180 12.32 -6.33 -0.47
N ALA A 181 13.41 -7.06 -0.71
CA ALA A 181 13.86 -8.12 0.18
C ALA A 181 14.20 -7.60 1.59
N SER A 182 14.81 -6.41 1.69
CA SER A 182 15.08 -5.76 2.98
C SER A 182 13.80 -5.34 3.71
N VAL A 183 12.84 -4.77 2.97
CA VAL A 183 11.52 -4.42 3.51
C VAL A 183 10.79 -5.66 4.03
N ILE A 184 10.81 -6.77 3.29
CA ILE A 184 10.25 -8.05 3.73
C ILE A 184 10.91 -8.51 5.04
N ASN A 185 12.24 -8.40 5.15
CA ASN A 185 12.96 -8.76 6.37
C ASN A 185 12.59 -7.87 7.55
N LEU A 186 12.47 -6.55 7.34
CA LEU A 186 12.02 -5.62 8.36
C LEU A 186 10.62 -6.02 8.87
N VAL A 187 9.65 -6.22 7.98
CA VAL A 187 8.28 -6.57 8.39
C VAL A 187 8.23 -7.91 9.13
N ARG A 188 8.99 -8.92 8.69
CA ARG A 188 9.10 -10.20 9.42
C ARG A 188 9.69 -10.02 10.82
N ASN A 189 10.68 -9.15 10.96
CA ASN A 189 11.28 -8.86 12.27
C ASN A 189 10.30 -8.16 13.20
N LEU A 190 9.47 -7.26 12.68
CA LEU A 190 8.47 -6.49 13.43
C LEU A 190 7.19 -7.29 13.74
N SER A 191 6.77 -8.20 12.86
CA SER A 191 5.56 -9.00 13.05
C SER A 191 5.73 -10.15 14.04
N GLY A 192 6.97 -10.56 14.33
CA GLY A 192 7.29 -11.67 15.24
C GLY A 192 6.86 -13.06 14.75
N ARG A 193 6.15 -13.15 13.61
CA ARG A 193 5.66 -14.40 13.03
C ARG A 193 6.77 -15.07 12.22
N ARG A 194 7.40 -16.10 12.82
CA ARG A 194 8.47 -16.89 12.18
C ARG A 194 7.91 -18.08 11.41
N ARG A 195 7.37 -17.85 10.21
CA ARG A 195 7.12 -18.96 9.27
C ARG A 195 8.47 -19.39 8.67
N PRO A 196 8.78 -20.70 8.53
CA PRO A 196 9.92 -21.14 7.75
C PRO A 196 9.79 -20.54 6.34
N PRO A 197 10.86 -19.97 5.77
CA PRO A 197 10.79 -19.45 4.40
C PRO A 197 10.28 -20.56 3.49
N LEU A 198 9.29 -20.25 2.65
CA LEU A 198 8.84 -21.17 1.62
C LEU A 198 10.08 -21.62 0.83
N PRO A 199 10.22 -22.91 0.48
CA PRO A 199 11.35 -23.37 -0.30
C PRO A 199 11.36 -22.61 -1.64
N THR A 200 12.21 -21.58 -1.74
CA THR A 200 12.32 -20.80 -2.96
C THR A 200 13.04 -21.68 -3.98
N ARG A 201 12.36 -21.99 -5.09
CA ARG A 201 13.05 -22.55 -6.24
C ARG A 201 13.95 -21.45 -6.79
N LYS A 202 15.23 -21.46 -6.37
CA LYS A 202 16.33 -20.70 -6.98
C LYS A 202 16.18 -19.16 -6.90
N SER A 203 15.92 -18.53 -5.76
CA SER A 203 16.07 -17.06 -5.65
C SER A 203 17.48 -16.69 -5.15
N SER A 204 18.18 -15.81 -5.85
CA SER A 204 19.58 -15.43 -5.57
C SER A 204 19.73 -14.14 -4.74
N VAL A 205 18.64 -13.48 -4.35
CA VAL A 205 18.69 -12.22 -3.60
C VAL A 205 18.87 -12.53 -2.11
N HIS A 206 20.12 -12.44 -1.65
CA HIS A 206 20.47 -12.56 -0.23
C HIS A 206 20.75 -11.16 0.33
N VAL A 207 19.82 -10.63 1.10
CA VAL A 207 20.03 -9.40 1.88
C VAL A 207 20.33 -9.81 3.32
N ALA A 208 21.41 -9.27 3.89
CA ALA A 208 21.79 -9.53 5.26
C ALA A 208 20.64 -9.14 6.22
N ASN A 209 20.29 -10.05 7.13
CA ASN A 209 19.34 -9.80 8.21
C ASN A 209 20.07 -10.00 9.54
N PRO A 210 20.80 -8.99 10.05
CA PRO A 210 21.63 -9.12 11.24
C PRO A 210 20.84 -9.44 12.52
N ASP A 211 19.52 -9.31 12.48
CA ASP A 211 18.62 -9.62 13.59
C ASP A 211 17.66 -10.79 13.30
N GLN A 212 18.02 -11.65 12.33
CA GLN A 212 17.25 -12.81 11.88
C GLN A 212 16.90 -13.76 13.02
N ASP A 213 17.83 -13.98 13.96
CA ASP A 213 17.60 -14.84 15.12
C ASP A 213 17.01 -14.09 16.31
N GLY A 214 17.01 -12.75 16.28
CA GLY A 214 16.56 -11.90 17.37
C GLY A 214 17.43 -12.04 18.61
N ASP A 215 18.75 -12.10 18.43
CA ASP A 215 19.72 -12.21 19.51
C ASP A 215 19.78 -10.90 20.33
N ALA A 216 18.77 -10.73 21.19
CA ALA A 216 18.64 -9.59 22.08
C ALA A 216 19.74 -9.54 23.15
N SER A 217 20.55 -10.59 23.30
CA SER A 217 21.64 -10.64 24.30
C SER A 217 22.72 -9.58 24.05
N ARG A 218 22.84 -9.10 22.81
CA ARG A 218 23.79 -8.08 22.39
C ARG A 218 23.25 -6.65 22.49
N ASN A 219 21.98 -6.48 22.84
CA ASN A 219 21.32 -5.18 22.86
C ASN A 219 21.38 -4.55 24.23
N VAL A 220 21.83 -3.29 24.29
CA VAL A 220 21.76 -2.48 25.51
C VAL A 220 20.30 -2.03 25.73
N PRO A 221 19.77 -2.06 26.97
CA PRO A 221 18.42 -1.57 27.28
C PRO A 221 18.20 -0.11 26.85
N ASP A 222 16.94 0.28 26.67
CA ASP A 222 16.58 1.69 26.45
C ASP A 222 16.79 2.47 27.77
N PRO A 223 17.77 3.40 27.83
CA PRO A 223 18.09 4.12 29.06
C PRO A 223 16.98 5.10 29.51
N GLU A 224 16.06 5.46 28.62
CA GLU A 224 14.97 6.40 28.85
C GLU A 224 13.61 5.71 29.04
N ALA A 225 13.58 4.38 29.14
CA ALA A 225 12.35 3.65 29.37
C ALA A 225 11.83 3.86 30.80
N ASP A 226 10.55 4.21 30.93
CA ASP A 226 9.92 4.33 32.24
C ASP A 226 9.75 2.94 32.87
N ALA A 227 9.95 2.81 34.19
CA ALA A 227 9.84 1.53 34.90
C ALA A 227 8.47 0.84 34.78
N GLY A 228 7.42 1.59 34.40
CA GLY A 228 6.06 1.09 34.14
C GLY A 228 5.83 0.56 32.71
N GLU A 229 6.73 0.83 31.76
CA GLU A 229 6.63 0.41 30.35
C GLU A 229 7.15 -1.02 30.10
N ALA A 230 7.61 -1.69 31.16
CA ALA A 230 7.98 -3.10 31.15
C ALA A 230 6.78 -4.07 31.25
N ALA A 231 5.60 -3.56 31.61
CA ALA A 231 4.36 -4.32 31.53
C ALA A 231 3.96 -4.47 30.05
N GLY A 232 3.74 -5.71 29.60
CA GLY A 232 3.60 -6.07 28.18
C GLY A 232 2.65 -5.18 27.35
N VAL A 233 2.91 -5.14 26.04
CA VAL A 233 2.15 -4.36 25.06
C VAL A 233 0.66 -4.68 25.14
N ASP A 234 -0.18 -3.65 25.20
CA ASP A 234 -1.64 -3.78 25.14
C ASP A 234 -2.05 -4.61 23.91
N PRO A 235 -2.87 -5.66 24.04
CA PRO A 235 -3.37 -6.43 22.90
C PRO A 235 -4.01 -5.58 21.80
N ALA A 236 -4.66 -4.46 22.15
CA ALA A 236 -5.22 -3.53 21.17
C ALA A 236 -4.12 -2.85 20.33
N GLU A 237 -3.02 -2.48 20.97
CA GLU A 237 -1.86 -1.87 20.33
C GLU A 237 -1.14 -2.87 19.41
N ALA A 238 -0.99 -4.12 19.84
CA ALA A 238 -0.41 -5.18 19.02
C ALA A 238 -1.24 -5.42 17.75
N LYS A 239 -2.56 -5.44 17.86
CA LYS A 239 -3.47 -5.55 16.70
C LYS A 239 -3.33 -4.36 15.75
N LEU A 240 -3.22 -3.14 16.29
CA LEU A 240 -3.00 -1.94 15.49
C LEU A 240 -1.67 -2.01 14.74
N GLN A 241 -0.59 -2.47 15.38
CA GLN A 241 0.70 -2.69 14.72
C GLN A 241 0.61 -3.71 13.57
N GLU A 242 -0.09 -4.83 13.77
CA GLU A 242 -0.32 -5.82 12.70
C GLU A 242 -1.07 -5.20 11.51
N GLN A 243 -2.10 -4.38 11.76
CA GLN A 243 -2.84 -3.68 10.70
C GLN A 243 -1.98 -2.64 9.95
N LEU A 244 -1.12 -1.92 10.66
CA LEU A 244 -0.17 -0.97 10.05
C LEU A 244 0.84 -1.69 9.16
N LEU A 245 1.39 -2.81 9.63
CA LEU A 245 2.29 -3.65 8.83
C LEU A 245 1.58 -4.22 7.60
N LEU A 246 0.32 -4.64 7.74
CA LEU A 246 -0.47 -5.15 6.62
C LEU A 246 -0.66 -4.07 5.54
N CYS A 247 -1.12 -2.89 5.93
CA CYS A 247 -1.29 -1.75 5.03
C CYS A 247 0.02 -1.39 4.31
N PHE A 248 1.13 -1.37 5.06
CA PHE A 248 2.45 -1.11 4.49
C PHE A 248 2.88 -2.18 3.48
N VAL A 249 2.68 -3.47 3.77
CA VAL A 249 3.00 -4.57 2.84
C VAL A 249 2.15 -4.47 1.57
N THR A 250 0.87 -4.09 1.67
CA THR A 250 0.01 -3.91 0.48
C THR A 250 0.48 -2.74 -0.39
N CYS A 251 0.89 -1.62 0.20
CA CYS A 251 1.48 -0.50 -0.57
C CYS A 251 2.80 -0.89 -1.25
N VAL A 252 3.67 -1.65 -0.56
CA VAL A 252 4.92 -2.15 -1.13
C VAL A 252 4.66 -3.12 -2.29
N LEU A 253 3.68 -4.01 -2.14
CA LEU A 253 3.25 -4.93 -3.18
C LEU A 253 2.71 -4.18 -4.41
N GLU A 254 1.85 -3.19 -4.20
CA GLU A 254 1.31 -2.35 -5.26
C GLU A 254 2.45 -1.65 -6.03
N GLN A 255 3.32 -0.91 -5.34
CA GLN A 255 4.46 -0.24 -5.99
C GLN A 255 5.38 -1.22 -6.72
N TYR A 256 5.60 -2.42 -6.15
CA TYR A 256 6.45 -3.44 -6.77
C TYR A 256 5.86 -3.97 -8.07
N VAL A 257 4.57 -4.33 -8.05
CA VAL A 257 3.85 -4.86 -9.23
C VAL A 257 3.69 -3.79 -10.30
N ASN A 258 3.39 -2.55 -9.92
CA ASN A 258 3.22 -1.45 -10.89
C ASN A 258 4.53 -1.08 -11.59
N LYS A 259 5.67 -1.16 -10.89
CA LYS A 259 6.98 -0.86 -11.50
C LYS A 259 7.51 -2.00 -12.37
N ASN A 260 7.21 -3.25 -12.02
CA ASN A 260 7.80 -4.42 -12.65
C ASN A 260 6.80 -5.14 -13.57
N LYS A 261 7.17 -5.40 -14.83
CA LYS A 261 6.30 -6.10 -15.79
C LYS A 261 6.08 -7.56 -15.40
N MET A 262 4.96 -7.87 -14.74
CA MET A 262 4.61 -9.24 -14.32
C MET A 262 4.05 -10.13 -15.44
N ALA A 263 3.52 -9.49 -16.49
CA ALA A 263 2.93 -10.15 -17.66
C ALA A 263 1.86 -11.23 -17.32
N TRP A 264 1.12 -11.06 -16.21
CA TRP A 264 0.14 -12.06 -15.76
C TRP A 264 -0.91 -12.38 -16.81
N ALA A 265 -1.48 -11.38 -17.48
CA ALA A 265 -2.52 -11.59 -18.49
C ALA A 265 -2.05 -12.51 -19.62
N VAL A 266 -0.84 -12.26 -20.17
CA VAL A 266 -0.27 -13.09 -21.25
C VAL A 266 0.07 -14.49 -20.73
N ARG A 267 0.66 -14.60 -19.54
CA ARG A 267 0.98 -15.90 -18.92
C ARG A 267 -0.29 -16.73 -18.64
N LEU A 268 -1.38 -16.07 -18.24
CA LEU A 268 -2.67 -16.70 -17.98
C LEU A 268 -3.31 -17.18 -19.30
N LEU A 269 -3.25 -16.36 -20.34
CA LEU A 269 -3.72 -16.72 -21.69
C LEU A 269 -2.94 -17.91 -22.25
N GLU A 270 -1.61 -17.91 -22.16
CA GLU A 270 -0.76 -19.03 -22.57
C GLU A 270 -1.09 -20.31 -21.77
N HIS A 271 -1.54 -20.18 -20.52
CA HIS A 271 -1.92 -21.32 -19.69
C HIS A 271 -3.27 -21.93 -20.10
N TYR A 272 -4.29 -21.10 -20.35
CA TYR A 272 -5.65 -21.55 -20.68
C TYR A 272 -5.87 -21.83 -22.17
N GLU A 273 -5.13 -21.17 -23.06
CA GLU A 273 -5.26 -21.29 -24.51
C GLU A 273 -3.93 -21.73 -25.18
N PRO A 274 -3.38 -22.91 -24.82
CA PRO A 274 -2.09 -23.36 -25.35
C PRO A 274 -2.10 -23.58 -26.87
N GLU A 275 -3.27 -23.81 -27.48
CA GLU A 275 -3.43 -24.00 -28.93
C GLU A 275 -3.19 -22.73 -29.75
N LYS A 276 -3.31 -21.54 -29.13
CA LYS A 276 -3.08 -20.25 -29.80
C LYS A 276 -1.61 -19.81 -29.76
N ILE A 277 -0.75 -20.60 -29.12
CA ILE A 277 0.68 -20.29 -29.00
C ILE A 277 1.38 -20.57 -30.33
N PRO A 278 2.09 -19.58 -30.92
CA PRO A 278 2.83 -19.80 -32.15
C PRO A 278 3.92 -20.87 -31.96
N PRO A 279 3.98 -21.91 -32.82
CA PRO A 279 4.97 -22.96 -32.69
C PRO A 279 6.40 -22.42 -32.86
N GLY A 280 7.31 -22.86 -31.99
CA GLY A 280 8.73 -22.52 -32.04
C GLY A 280 9.13 -21.17 -31.44
N LYS A 281 8.19 -20.40 -30.87
CA LYS A 281 8.50 -19.20 -30.08
C LYS A 281 8.55 -19.53 -28.60
N LYS A 282 9.58 -19.02 -27.92
CA LYS A 282 9.66 -19.06 -26.45
C LYS A 282 8.50 -18.26 -25.88
N THR A 283 7.72 -18.89 -25.01
CA THR A 283 6.55 -18.28 -24.39
C THR A 283 6.95 -17.36 -23.24
N THR A 284 6.06 -16.44 -22.86
CA THR A 284 6.29 -15.57 -21.71
C THR A 284 6.33 -16.38 -20.41
N LEU A 285 5.49 -17.42 -20.33
CA LEU A 285 5.42 -18.36 -19.23
C LEU A 285 6.69 -19.22 -19.11
N GLU A 286 7.31 -19.61 -20.23
CA GLU A 286 8.65 -20.23 -20.23
C GLU A 286 9.74 -19.25 -19.79
N ALA A 287 9.70 -18.00 -20.27
CA ALA A 287 10.66 -16.97 -19.85
C ALA A 287 10.64 -16.77 -18.32
N PHE A 288 9.46 -16.69 -17.71
CA PHE A 288 9.31 -16.60 -16.25
C PHE A 288 9.73 -17.87 -15.48
N ARG A 289 9.95 -18.99 -16.17
CA ARG A 289 10.46 -20.24 -15.55
C ARG A 289 11.96 -20.43 -15.69
N GLU A 290 12.57 -19.77 -16.67
CA GLU A 290 13.98 -19.97 -17.04
C GLU A 290 14.86 -18.77 -16.70
N ASP A 291 14.34 -17.56 -16.83
CA ASP A 291 15.05 -16.32 -16.54
C ASP A 291 15.11 -16.08 -15.03
N GLN A 292 16.32 -15.99 -14.50
CA GLN A 292 16.60 -15.83 -13.08
C GLN A 292 16.05 -14.51 -12.51
N GLU A 293 16.06 -13.44 -13.30
CA GLU A 293 15.55 -12.14 -12.88
C GLU A 293 14.02 -12.17 -12.79
N LEU A 294 13.36 -12.74 -13.81
CA LEU A 294 11.90 -12.89 -13.83
C LEU A 294 11.39 -13.85 -12.75
N LEU A 295 12.11 -14.95 -12.52
CA LEU A 295 11.86 -15.87 -11.40
C LEU A 295 11.94 -15.14 -10.05
N THR A 296 12.95 -14.30 -9.87
CA THR A 296 13.13 -13.53 -8.64
C THR A 296 12.01 -12.51 -8.45
N ARG A 297 11.58 -11.84 -9.53
CA ARG A 297 10.43 -10.92 -9.49
C ARG A 297 9.15 -11.63 -9.05
N ASP A 298 8.85 -12.78 -9.65
CA ASP A 298 7.67 -13.59 -9.30
C ASP A 298 7.74 -14.11 -7.85
N ALA A 299 8.93 -14.54 -7.41
CA ALA A 299 9.17 -15.01 -6.05
C ALA A 299 8.99 -13.90 -4.99
N ILE A 300 9.39 -12.66 -5.30
CA ILE A 300 9.17 -11.50 -4.40
C ILE A 300 7.69 -11.24 -4.22
N VAL A 301 6.90 -11.23 -5.29
CA VAL A 301 5.43 -11.09 -5.22
C VAL A 301 4.83 -12.20 -4.35
N GLY A 302 5.20 -13.46 -4.60
CA GLY A 302 4.73 -14.59 -3.79
C GLY A 302 5.08 -14.44 -2.31
N THR A 303 6.25 -13.89 -2.01
CA THR A 303 6.69 -13.63 -0.63
C THR A 303 5.91 -12.50 0.03
N LEU A 304 5.64 -11.41 -0.68
CA LEU A 304 4.82 -10.29 -0.19
C LEU A 304 3.37 -10.75 0.04
N ALA A 305 2.80 -11.54 -0.88
CA ALA A 305 1.46 -12.09 -0.73
C ALA A 305 1.37 -13.04 0.48
N ALA A 306 2.37 -13.91 0.68
CA ALA A 306 2.43 -14.77 1.85
C ALA A 306 2.56 -13.96 3.14
N LEU A 307 3.34 -12.87 3.13
CA LEU A 307 3.48 -11.97 4.27
C LEU A 307 2.18 -11.23 4.60
N ALA A 308 1.44 -10.78 3.59
CA ALA A 308 0.12 -10.16 3.78
C ALA A 308 -0.88 -11.17 4.39
N GLN A 309 -0.89 -12.42 3.91
CA GLN A 309 -1.68 -13.50 4.52
C GLN A 309 -1.29 -13.76 5.97
N ASP A 310 0.02 -13.82 6.24
CA ASP A 310 0.55 -13.98 7.59
C ASP A 310 0.19 -12.79 8.48
N LEU A 311 -0.14 -11.62 7.95
CA LEU A 311 -0.63 -10.45 8.70
C LEU A 311 -2.16 -10.38 8.78
N GLY A 312 -2.87 -11.39 8.29
CA GLY A 312 -4.31 -11.53 8.40
C GLY A 312 -5.11 -11.18 7.14
N LEU A 313 -4.46 -10.99 5.98
CA LEU A 313 -5.15 -10.83 4.71
C LEU A 313 -5.57 -12.21 4.17
N ASN A 314 -6.76 -12.71 4.53
CA ASN A 314 -7.23 -13.94 3.91
C ASN A 314 -7.79 -13.63 2.52
N PRO A 315 -7.40 -14.38 1.48
CA PRO A 315 -7.81 -14.13 0.10
C PRO A 315 -9.29 -14.48 -0.17
N SER A 316 -10.13 -14.65 0.85
CA SER A 316 -11.57 -14.70 0.64
C SER A 316 -12.02 -13.33 0.14
N SER A 317 -12.68 -13.30 -1.00
CA SER A 317 -13.19 -12.08 -1.63
C SER A 317 -13.98 -11.18 -0.66
N SER A 318 -14.69 -11.79 0.29
CA SER A 318 -15.43 -11.07 1.34
C SER A 318 -14.58 -10.18 2.24
N GLU A 319 -13.37 -10.61 2.61
CA GLU A 319 -12.49 -9.83 3.52
C GLU A 319 -11.81 -8.66 2.79
N LEU A 320 -11.47 -8.84 1.52
CA LEU A 320 -10.93 -7.76 0.67
C LEU A 320 -12.01 -6.70 0.38
N PHE A 321 -13.24 -7.13 0.09
CA PHE A 321 -14.36 -6.19 -0.01
C PHE A 321 -14.68 -5.51 1.33
N ALA A 322 -14.56 -6.22 2.45
CA ALA A 322 -14.72 -5.61 3.77
C ALA A 322 -13.62 -4.58 4.06
N LEU A 323 -12.37 -4.85 3.68
CA LEU A 323 -11.27 -3.90 3.81
C LEU A 323 -11.50 -2.65 2.95
N ALA A 324 -11.88 -2.82 1.69
CA ALA A 324 -12.22 -1.70 0.81
C ALA A 324 -13.39 -0.88 1.37
N GLY A 325 -14.42 -1.55 1.90
CA GLY A 325 -15.52 -0.90 2.61
C GLY A 325 -15.04 -0.14 3.86
N HIS A 326 -14.15 -0.72 4.66
CA HIS A 326 -13.58 -0.03 5.82
C HIS A 326 -12.80 1.24 5.43
N VAL A 327 -12.03 1.18 4.34
CA VAL A 327 -11.33 2.36 3.80
C VAL A 327 -12.34 3.40 3.34
N PHE A 328 -13.36 3.00 2.59
CA PHE A 328 -14.43 3.87 2.11
C PHE A 328 -15.17 4.56 3.27
N HIS A 329 -15.57 3.81 4.30
CA HIS A 329 -16.31 4.34 5.44
C HIS A 329 -15.45 5.22 6.36
N ALA A 330 -14.16 4.92 6.48
CA ALA A 330 -13.23 5.67 7.32
C ALA A 330 -12.83 7.03 6.73
N ASP A 331 -13.18 7.29 5.46
CA ASP A 331 -12.91 8.58 4.84
C ASP A 331 -13.65 9.71 5.58
N PRO A 332 -12.93 10.71 6.14
CA PRO A 332 -13.55 11.81 6.85
C PRO A 332 -14.26 12.81 5.92
N VAL A 333 -13.99 12.78 4.61
CA VAL A 333 -14.54 13.70 3.62
C VAL A 333 -15.62 12.99 2.82
N GLU A 334 -16.89 13.33 3.08
CA GLU A 334 -18.02 12.70 2.38
C GLU A 334 -18.03 12.94 0.87
N GLY A 335 -17.44 14.04 0.39
CA GLY A 335 -17.26 14.31 -1.03
C GLY A 335 -16.34 13.31 -1.72
N ASP A 336 -15.26 12.90 -1.05
CA ASP A 336 -14.31 11.91 -1.59
C ASP A 336 -14.99 10.55 -1.72
N LYS A 337 -15.90 10.20 -0.79
CA LYS A 337 -16.74 8.99 -0.90
C LYS A 337 -17.62 8.98 -2.15
N ILE A 338 -18.16 10.14 -2.56
CA ILE A 338 -18.95 10.25 -3.80
C ILE A 338 -18.05 10.05 -5.02
N GLN A 339 -16.90 10.71 -5.06
CA GLN A 339 -15.95 10.56 -6.17
C GLN A 339 -15.48 9.11 -6.32
N ILE A 340 -15.09 8.46 -5.21
CA ILE A 340 -14.68 7.06 -5.21
C ILE A 340 -15.81 6.16 -5.73
N ALA A 341 -17.06 6.41 -5.33
CA ALA A 341 -18.20 5.65 -5.80
C ALA A 341 -18.45 5.86 -7.30
N GLU A 342 -18.36 7.09 -7.79
CA GLU A 342 -18.51 7.44 -9.20
C GLU A 342 -17.43 6.75 -10.05
N ASP A 343 -16.16 6.89 -9.67
CA ASP A 343 -15.02 6.23 -10.34
C ASP A 343 -15.20 4.70 -10.36
N LEU A 344 -15.65 4.11 -9.26
CA LEU A 344 -15.94 2.68 -9.19
C LEU A 344 -17.09 2.26 -10.12
N PHE A 345 -18.12 3.09 -10.30
CA PHE A 345 -19.22 2.76 -11.19
C PHE A 345 -18.88 2.95 -12.67
N ASP A 346 -18.07 3.94 -13.00
CA ASP A 346 -17.79 4.31 -14.38
C ASP A 346 -16.56 3.59 -14.93
N GLU A 347 -15.50 3.39 -14.13
CA GLU A 347 -14.22 2.82 -14.59
C GLU A 347 -14.04 1.33 -14.24
N CYS A 348 -14.78 0.79 -13.28
CA CYS A 348 -14.55 -0.59 -12.84
C CYS A 348 -15.22 -1.63 -13.74
N ASP A 349 -14.44 -2.60 -14.25
CA ASP A 349 -14.97 -3.73 -15.03
C ASP A 349 -15.47 -4.90 -14.16
N PHE A 350 -15.50 -4.77 -12.83
CA PHE A 350 -15.85 -5.87 -11.91
C PHE A 350 -17.25 -5.68 -11.27
N PRO A 351 -18.29 -6.38 -11.76
CA PRO A 351 -19.68 -6.20 -11.29
C PRO A 351 -19.88 -6.52 -9.81
N HIS A 352 -19.09 -7.45 -9.25
CA HIS A 352 -19.13 -7.76 -7.82
C HIS A 352 -18.62 -6.60 -6.95
N LEU A 353 -17.56 -5.91 -7.38
CA LEU A 353 -17.05 -4.75 -6.63
C LEU A 353 -18.04 -3.59 -6.73
N LYS A 354 -18.63 -3.35 -7.91
CA LYS A 354 -19.72 -2.39 -8.10
C LYS A 354 -20.90 -2.69 -7.17
N ALA A 355 -21.33 -3.95 -7.08
CA ALA A 355 -22.37 -4.36 -6.14
C ALA A 355 -22.00 -4.08 -4.68
N GLN A 356 -20.74 -4.31 -4.28
CA GLN A 356 -20.27 -3.97 -2.93
C GLN A 356 -20.29 -2.46 -2.68
N ALA A 357 -19.87 -1.64 -3.65
CA ALA A 357 -19.93 -0.18 -3.55
C ALA A 357 -21.37 0.33 -3.35
N VAL A 358 -22.36 -0.24 -4.04
CA VAL A 358 -23.79 0.06 -3.78
C VAL A 358 -24.19 -0.28 -2.34
N THR A 359 -23.63 -1.34 -1.76
CA THR A 359 -23.86 -1.71 -0.35
C THR A 359 -23.26 -0.69 0.61
N TRP A 360 -22.04 -0.21 0.35
CA TRP A 360 -21.40 0.83 1.15
C TRP A 360 -22.17 2.15 1.12
N ILE A 361 -22.66 2.56 -0.06
CA ILE A 361 -23.52 3.75 -0.18
C ILE A 361 -24.77 3.61 0.68
N ARG A 362 -25.46 2.46 0.61
CA ARG A 362 -26.62 2.19 1.47
C ARG A 362 -26.27 2.29 2.96
N GLU A 363 -25.09 1.84 3.36
CA GLU A 363 -24.59 1.92 4.73
C GLU A 363 -24.30 3.35 5.16
N GLU A 364 -23.74 4.20 4.29
CA GLU A 364 -23.58 5.64 4.55
C GLU A 364 -24.94 6.34 4.75
N PHE A 365 -25.94 6.03 3.91
CA PHE A 365 -27.32 6.50 4.14
C PHE A 365 -27.86 6.07 5.50
N LEU A 366 -27.62 4.83 5.92
CA LEU A 366 -28.05 4.35 7.24
C LEU A 366 -27.33 5.07 8.38
N LEU A 367 -26.00 5.24 8.27
CA LEU A 367 -25.16 5.91 9.27
C LEU A 367 -25.55 7.38 9.44
N ALA A 368 -25.72 8.11 8.33
CA ALA A 368 -26.13 9.51 8.33
C ALA A 368 -27.49 9.74 9.03
N HIS A 369 -28.35 8.72 9.07
CA HIS A 369 -29.68 8.78 9.68
C HIS A 369 -29.81 8.01 11.01
N ALA A 370 -28.71 7.44 11.52
CA ALA A 370 -28.68 6.74 12.80
C ALA A 370 -28.38 7.68 13.99
N GLY A 371 -27.78 8.85 13.75
CA GLY A 371 -27.42 9.84 14.77
C GLY A 371 -28.41 11.00 14.88
N ILE A 372 -28.50 11.61 16.07
CA ILE A 372 -29.12 12.93 16.24
C ILE A 372 -28.04 13.97 15.91
N PRO A 373 -28.14 14.75 14.82
CA PRO A 373 -27.15 15.77 14.52
C PRO A 373 -27.14 16.82 15.64
N ALA A 374 -25.94 17.25 16.05
CA ALA A 374 -25.79 18.34 17.00
C ALA A 374 -26.49 19.60 16.42
N PRO A 375 -27.25 20.36 17.24
CA PRO A 375 -27.94 21.54 16.74
C PRO A 375 -26.95 22.55 16.15
N GLY A 376 -27.08 22.81 14.84
CA GLY A 376 -26.19 23.69 14.08
C GLY A 376 -25.11 23.01 13.23
N ALA A 377 -25.00 21.67 13.28
CA ALA A 377 -24.15 20.92 12.34
C ALA A 377 -24.80 20.88 10.94
N ALA A 378 -24.01 21.10 9.90
CA ALA A 378 -24.45 20.89 8.53
C ALA A 378 -24.87 19.42 8.34
N LEU A 379 -25.97 19.20 7.61
CA LEU A 379 -26.37 17.86 7.20
C LEU A 379 -25.28 17.29 6.27
N GLY A 380 -24.86 16.05 6.52
CA GLY A 380 -23.96 15.33 5.63
C GLY A 380 -24.59 15.13 4.25
N VAL A 381 -23.76 14.91 3.23
CA VAL A 381 -24.16 14.75 1.81
C VAL A 381 -25.07 13.54 1.62
N PHE A 382 -24.94 12.50 2.46
CA PHE A 382 -25.84 11.34 2.50
C PHE A 382 -27.12 11.56 3.33
N ALA A 383 -27.27 12.69 4.01
CA ALA A 383 -28.47 13.05 4.78
C ALA A 383 -29.48 13.89 3.98
N CYS A 384 -29.15 14.25 2.74
CA CYS A 384 -29.97 15.07 1.83
C CYS A 384 -29.90 14.52 0.39
N PRO A 385 -30.62 15.12 -0.58
CA PRO A 385 -30.62 14.65 -1.96
C PRO A 385 -29.27 14.69 -2.70
N ALA A 386 -28.31 15.49 -2.23
CA ALA A 386 -27.06 15.77 -2.93
C ALA A 386 -26.30 14.50 -3.38
N ALA A 387 -26.16 13.48 -2.53
CA ALA A 387 -25.46 12.25 -2.91
C ALA A 387 -26.14 11.51 -4.09
N LEU A 388 -27.47 11.50 -4.13
CA LEU A 388 -28.21 10.88 -5.24
C LEU A 388 -28.25 11.76 -6.49
N GLU A 389 -28.16 13.09 -6.34
CA GLU A 389 -28.08 14.00 -7.49
C GLU A 389 -26.84 13.70 -8.35
N GLU A 390 -25.70 13.45 -7.71
CA GLU A 390 -24.45 13.08 -8.37
C GLU A 390 -24.46 11.62 -8.85
N LEU A 391 -24.78 10.67 -7.96
CA LEU A 391 -24.57 9.23 -8.26
C LEU A 391 -25.67 8.59 -9.11
N GLN A 392 -26.83 9.22 -9.30
CA GLN A 392 -27.98 8.59 -9.97
C GLN A 392 -27.68 8.05 -11.37
N HIS A 393 -26.78 8.70 -12.12
CA HIS A 393 -26.49 8.32 -13.50
C HIS A 393 -25.56 7.12 -13.60
N SER A 394 -24.65 6.96 -12.63
CA SER A 394 -23.75 5.81 -12.54
C SER A 394 -24.42 4.63 -11.83
N LEU A 395 -25.28 4.88 -10.84
CA LEU A 395 -26.11 3.85 -10.18
C LEU A 395 -27.18 3.27 -11.12
N PHE A 396 -27.87 4.13 -11.88
CA PHE A 396 -28.94 3.75 -12.81
C PHE A 396 -28.56 4.13 -14.25
N PRO A 397 -27.59 3.43 -14.86
CA PRO A 397 -27.08 3.77 -16.18
C PRO A 397 -28.16 3.64 -17.26
N SER A 398 -27.97 4.36 -18.37
CA SER A 398 -28.90 4.22 -19.50
C SER A 398 -28.70 2.87 -20.18
N ILE A 399 -29.70 2.00 -20.10
CA ILE A 399 -29.69 0.66 -20.68
C ILE A 399 -30.78 0.47 -21.73
N GLY A 400 -31.21 1.59 -22.33
CA GLY A 400 -32.17 1.62 -23.43
C GLY A 400 -31.74 0.79 -24.65
N PHE A 401 -30.44 0.60 -24.86
CA PHE A 401 -29.90 -0.18 -25.98
C PHE A 401 -30.35 -1.64 -25.96
N LEU A 402 -30.59 -2.23 -24.78
CA LEU A 402 -31.03 -3.63 -24.65
C LEU A 402 -32.35 -3.94 -25.38
N ARG A 403 -33.19 -2.92 -25.60
CA ARG A 403 -34.46 -3.08 -26.32
C ARG A 403 -34.25 -3.58 -27.76
N ASN A 404 -33.17 -3.13 -28.40
CA ASN A 404 -32.91 -3.39 -29.81
C ASN A 404 -31.96 -4.56 -30.05
N GLN A 405 -31.35 -5.12 -29.00
CA GLN A 405 -30.40 -6.22 -29.11
C GLN A 405 -31.08 -7.60 -29.19
N GLU A 406 -30.36 -8.54 -29.79
CA GLU A 406 -30.77 -9.95 -29.85
C GLU A 406 -30.75 -10.62 -28.47
N GLU A 407 -31.55 -11.68 -28.31
CA GLU A 407 -31.72 -12.36 -27.03
C GLU A 407 -30.41 -12.91 -26.45
N HIS A 408 -29.52 -13.44 -27.28
CA HIS A 408 -28.24 -13.98 -26.84
C HIS A 408 -27.29 -12.89 -26.31
N GLU A 409 -27.30 -11.69 -26.91
CA GLU A 409 -26.49 -10.55 -26.43
C GLU A 409 -27.04 -10.01 -25.12
N VAL A 410 -28.37 -9.95 -24.99
CA VAL A 410 -29.04 -9.51 -23.77
C VAL A 410 -28.77 -10.49 -22.63
N ALA A 411 -28.82 -11.80 -22.89
CA ALA A 411 -28.48 -12.83 -21.91
C ALA A 411 -27.02 -12.68 -21.43
N SER A 412 -26.07 -12.55 -22.37
CA SER A 412 -24.65 -12.34 -22.05
C SER A 412 -24.42 -11.08 -21.21
N TYR A 413 -25.10 -9.97 -21.54
CA TYR A 413 -25.03 -8.74 -20.75
C TYR A 413 -25.59 -8.93 -19.34
N VAL A 414 -26.79 -9.52 -19.22
CA VAL A 414 -27.46 -9.73 -17.94
C VAL A 414 -26.65 -10.67 -17.06
N GLU A 415 -26.11 -11.76 -17.60
CA GLU A 415 -25.26 -12.70 -16.85
C GLU A 415 -23.98 -12.05 -16.34
N ARG A 416 -23.32 -11.26 -17.19
CA ARG A 416 -22.10 -10.55 -16.81
C ARG A 416 -22.36 -9.52 -15.71
N GLU A 417 -23.36 -8.66 -15.89
CA GLU A 417 -23.65 -7.54 -14.97
C GLU A 417 -24.56 -7.93 -13.80
N LEU A 418 -24.99 -9.19 -13.69
CA LEU A 418 -26.01 -9.65 -12.76
C LEU A 418 -25.80 -9.20 -11.30
N PRO A 419 -24.59 -9.32 -10.72
CA PRO A 419 -24.37 -8.93 -9.33
C PRO A 419 -24.66 -7.45 -9.10
N PHE A 420 -24.24 -6.59 -10.03
CA PHE A 420 -24.45 -5.16 -9.97
C PHE A 420 -25.92 -4.80 -10.17
N LEU A 421 -26.55 -5.31 -11.23
CA LEU A 421 -27.96 -5.06 -11.55
C LEU A 421 -28.89 -5.46 -10.40
N LEU A 422 -28.64 -6.63 -9.79
CA LEU A 422 -29.43 -7.12 -8.66
C LEU A 422 -29.27 -6.22 -7.44
N GLN A 423 -28.06 -5.77 -7.16
CA GLN A 423 -27.81 -4.93 -5.99
C GLN A 423 -28.35 -3.51 -6.17
N VAL A 424 -28.27 -2.95 -7.38
CA VAL A 424 -28.93 -1.68 -7.73
C VAL A 424 -30.45 -1.81 -7.60
N ALA A 425 -31.05 -2.92 -8.05
CA ALA A 425 -32.49 -3.16 -7.86
C ALA A 425 -32.87 -3.23 -6.37
N ASN A 426 -32.07 -3.91 -5.54
CA ASN A 426 -32.27 -3.95 -4.09
C ASN A 426 -32.11 -2.57 -3.44
N PHE A 427 -31.16 -1.77 -3.90
CA PHE A 427 -30.98 -0.40 -3.44
C PHE A 427 -32.16 0.50 -3.84
N GLY A 428 -32.67 0.34 -5.07
CA GLY A 428 -33.91 1.00 -5.48
C GLY A 428 -35.09 0.62 -4.58
N LEU A 429 -35.26 -0.66 -4.27
CA LEU A 429 -36.29 -1.07 -3.32
C LEU A 429 -36.06 -0.46 -1.94
N PHE A 430 -34.83 -0.37 -1.45
CA PHE A 430 -34.50 0.31 -0.20
C PHE A 430 -34.98 1.78 -0.21
N LEU A 431 -34.73 2.52 -1.30
CA LEU A 431 -35.14 3.92 -1.44
C LEU A 431 -36.66 4.09 -1.56
N TRP A 432 -37.32 3.32 -2.44
CA TRP A 432 -38.72 3.57 -2.84
C TRP A 432 -39.77 2.67 -2.16
N SER A 433 -39.38 1.62 -1.44
CA SER A 433 -40.37 0.74 -0.76
C SER A 433 -40.99 1.37 0.49
N THR A 434 -40.35 2.40 1.06
CA THR A 434 -40.84 3.06 2.28
C THR A 434 -40.73 4.57 2.14
N LYS A 435 -41.64 5.31 2.78
CA LYS A 435 -41.59 6.79 2.80
C LYS A 435 -40.44 7.34 3.65
N LYS A 436 -39.68 6.47 4.34
CA LYS A 436 -38.56 6.83 5.21
C LYS A 436 -37.47 7.61 4.47
N TRP A 437 -37.25 7.31 3.19
CA TRP A 437 -36.15 7.88 2.39
C TRP A 437 -36.62 8.95 1.41
N ALA A 438 -37.89 9.35 1.45
CA ALA A 438 -38.46 10.31 0.51
C ALA A 438 -37.72 11.65 0.49
N HIS A 439 -37.17 12.09 1.63
CA HIS A 439 -36.47 13.37 1.75
C HIS A 439 -35.05 13.38 1.18
N VAL A 440 -34.45 12.21 0.90
CA VAL A 440 -33.14 12.10 0.25
C VAL A 440 -33.24 11.81 -1.24
N ILE A 441 -34.45 11.59 -1.77
CA ILE A 441 -34.64 11.27 -3.19
C ILE A 441 -34.85 12.58 -3.96
N PRO A 442 -34.02 12.90 -4.97
CA PRO A 442 -34.20 14.11 -5.78
C PRO A 442 -35.52 14.12 -6.54
N ASP A 443 -36.05 15.33 -6.75
CA ASP A 443 -37.25 15.53 -7.55
C ASP A 443 -37.03 14.99 -8.97
N ASN A 444 -38.02 14.27 -9.52
CA ASN A 444 -37.98 13.61 -10.84
C ASN A 444 -36.98 12.45 -10.99
N MET A 445 -36.21 12.07 -9.96
CA MET A 445 -35.29 10.93 -10.05
C MET A 445 -36.05 9.64 -10.43
N ALA A 446 -37.21 9.39 -9.82
CA ALA A 446 -38.03 8.20 -10.12
C ALA A 446 -38.42 8.12 -11.61
N ALA A 447 -38.92 9.21 -12.20
CA ALA A 447 -39.28 9.23 -13.62
C ALA A 447 -38.07 9.01 -14.54
N THR A 448 -36.91 9.58 -14.17
CA THR A 448 -35.65 9.40 -14.90
C THR A 448 -35.17 7.95 -14.84
N VAL A 449 -35.13 7.36 -13.64
CA VAL A 449 -34.74 5.95 -13.42
C VAL A 449 -35.71 5.00 -14.13
N GLN A 450 -37.01 5.30 -14.11
CA GLN A 450 -38.04 4.51 -14.79
C GLN A 450 -37.76 4.38 -16.29
N SER A 451 -37.56 5.52 -16.94
CA SER A 451 -37.44 5.60 -18.39
C SER A 451 -36.08 5.10 -18.91
N ARG A 452 -34.98 5.35 -18.18
CA ARG A 452 -33.61 5.05 -18.62
C ARG A 452 -33.11 3.66 -18.22
N TRP A 453 -33.54 3.16 -17.06
CA TRP A 453 -32.97 1.95 -16.47
C TRP A 453 -34.02 0.86 -16.21
N LEU A 454 -35.00 1.14 -15.35
CA LEU A 454 -35.93 0.12 -14.86
C LEU A 454 -36.76 -0.52 -15.98
N GLU A 455 -37.45 0.28 -16.78
CA GLU A 455 -38.36 -0.26 -17.79
C GLU A 455 -37.63 -0.96 -18.96
N PRO A 456 -36.54 -0.40 -19.54
CA PRO A 456 -35.72 -1.15 -20.49
C PRO A 456 -35.21 -2.49 -19.95
N LEU A 457 -34.72 -2.54 -18.70
CA LEU A 457 -34.19 -3.77 -18.11
C LEU A 457 -35.28 -4.80 -17.89
N ARG A 458 -36.39 -4.39 -17.29
CA ARG A 458 -37.52 -5.27 -16.99
C ARG A 458 -38.05 -5.92 -18.27
N ILE A 459 -38.26 -5.13 -19.33
CA ILE A 459 -38.70 -5.64 -20.63
C ILE A 459 -37.68 -6.62 -21.21
N ALA A 460 -36.39 -6.30 -21.14
CA ALA A 460 -35.33 -7.14 -21.68
C ALA A 460 -35.26 -8.51 -20.96
N VAL A 461 -35.28 -8.52 -19.63
CA VAL A 461 -35.24 -9.75 -18.83
C VAL A 461 -36.53 -10.56 -18.97
N GLU A 462 -37.70 -9.91 -19.09
CA GLU A 462 -38.96 -10.60 -19.39
C GLU A 462 -38.96 -11.25 -20.78
N ARG A 463 -38.31 -10.62 -21.77
CA ARG A 463 -38.15 -11.20 -23.11
C ARG A 463 -37.31 -12.48 -23.03
N LEU A 464 -36.19 -12.46 -22.30
CA LEU A 464 -35.37 -13.65 -22.08
C LEU A 464 -36.18 -14.79 -21.44
N ALA A 465 -36.97 -14.47 -20.40
CA ALA A 465 -37.80 -15.45 -19.71
C ALA A 465 -38.87 -16.07 -20.61
N LYS A 466 -39.43 -15.29 -21.54
CA LYS A 466 -40.43 -15.76 -22.50
C LYS A 466 -39.83 -16.57 -23.65
N ALA A 467 -38.59 -16.29 -24.03
CA ALA A 467 -37.89 -16.99 -25.10
C ALA A 467 -37.51 -18.44 -24.75
N GLY A 468 -37.73 -18.86 -23.49
CA GLY A 468 -37.40 -20.21 -23.03
C GLY A 468 -35.90 -20.43 -22.85
N GLN A 469 -35.12 -19.36 -22.70
CA GLN A 469 -33.75 -19.47 -22.21
C GLN A 469 -33.79 -19.78 -20.71
N ASP A 470 -33.05 -20.81 -20.28
CA ASP A 470 -32.87 -21.12 -18.86
C ASP A 470 -32.13 -19.95 -18.21
N LEU A 471 -32.88 -19.05 -17.56
CA LEU A 471 -32.28 -18.00 -16.75
C LEU A 471 -31.65 -18.63 -15.50
N SER A 472 -30.52 -18.07 -15.07
CA SER A 472 -30.02 -18.39 -13.75
C SER A 472 -31.04 -18.00 -12.68
N VAL A 473 -31.09 -18.75 -11.56
CA VAL A 473 -31.95 -18.44 -10.41
C VAL A 473 -31.80 -16.99 -9.95
N GLN A 474 -30.60 -16.43 -10.05
CA GLN A 474 -30.33 -15.03 -9.69
C GLN A 474 -30.96 -14.03 -10.66
N ALA A 475 -31.06 -14.35 -11.95
CA ALA A 475 -31.72 -13.50 -12.93
C ALA A 475 -33.26 -13.54 -12.79
N GLU A 476 -33.83 -14.67 -12.36
CA GLU A 476 -35.24 -14.71 -11.94
C GLU A 476 -35.51 -13.82 -10.73
N VAL A 477 -34.61 -13.86 -9.74
CA VAL A 477 -34.68 -12.96 -8.57
C VAL A 477 -34.56 -11.50 -9.01
N LEU A 478 -33.66 -11.17 -9.94
CA LEU A 478 -33.58 -9.82 -10.51
C LEU A 478 -34.92 -9.39 -11.12
N LEU A 479 -35.54 -10.26 -11.92
CA LEU A 479 -36.83 -9.96 -12.54
C LEU A 479 -37.94 -9.70 -11.50
N ASP A 480 -37.99 -10.49 -10.43
CA ASP A 480 -38.90 -10.25 -9.30
C ASP A 480 -38.67 -8.87 -8.66
N ARG A 481 -37.40 -8.52 -8.38
CA ARG A 481 -37.05 -7.22 -7.79
C ARG A 481 -37.43 -6.05 -8.68
N LEU A 482 -37.23 -6.17 -9.99
CA LEU A 482 -37.62 -5.14 -10.97
C LEU A 482 -39.15 -4.94 -11.02
N ARG A 483 -39.93 -6.03 -10.94
CA ARG A 483 -41.40 -5.94 -10.89
C ARG A 483 -41.87 -5.23 -9.63
N ARG A 484 -41.37 -5.65 -8.46
CA ARG A 484 -41.69 -5.02 -7.18
C ARG A 484 -41.30 -3.54 -7.15
N LEU A 485 -40.19 -3.19 -7.78
CA LEU A 485 -39.76 -1.79 -7.86
C LEU A 485 -40.70 -0.97 -8.76
N ALA A 486 -41.14 -1.52 -9.89
CA ALA A 486 -42.10 -0.88 -10.79
C ALA A 486 -43.49 -0.67 -10.15
N GLU A 487 -43.84 -1.47 -9.13
CA GLU A 487 -45.09 -1.35 -8.37
C GLU A 487 -45.04 -0.28 -7.27
N ALA A 488 -43.88 0.29 -6.95
CA ALA A 488 -43.80 1.33 -5.93
C ALA A 488 -44.56 2.60 -6.38
N GLU A 489 -45.17 3.32 -5.42
CA GLU A 489 -46.01 4.50 -5.69
C GLU A 489 -45.30 5.54 -6.57
N ALA A 490 -43.99 5.71 -6.37
CA ALA A 490 -43.13 6.65 -7.10
C ALA A 490 -43.03 6.37 -8.61
N PHE A 491 -43.34 5.14 -9.05
CA PHE A 491 -43.29 4.72 -10.46
C PHE A 491 -44.69 4.57 -11.09
N GLY A 492 -45.75 5.00 -10.39
CA GLY A 492 -47.14 4.94 -10.85
C GLY A 492 -47.87 3.65 -10.47
N GLY A 493 -47.30 2.82 -9.59
CA GLY A 493 -47.96 1.66 -9.01
C GLY A 493 -49.10 2.06 -8.07
N ARG A 494 -50.19 1.27 -8.05
CA ARG A 494 -51.29 1.46 -7.09
C ARG A 494 -50.77 0.94 -5.74
N GLY A 495 -50.40 1.84 -4.83
CA GLY A 495 -50.09 1.46 -3.46
C GLY A 495 -51.26 0.64 -2.90
N GLU A 496 -51.01 -0.63 -2.58
CA GLU A 496 -51.91 -1.35 -1.70
C GLU A 496 -51.89 -0.60 -0.37
N ALA A 497 -53.01 0.04 -0.06
CA ALA A 497 -53.28 0.59 1.24
C ALA A 497 -53.37 -0.59 2.23
N GLU A 498 -52.22 -1.07 2.73
CA GLU A 498 -52.22 -1.96 3.88
C GLU A 498 -52.56 -1.16 5.14
N HIS A 499 -53.56 -1.70 5.83
CA HIS A 499 -54.31 -1.14 6.94
C HIS A 499 -53.46 -0.87 8.19
N ALA A 500 -53.80 0.26 8.83
CA ALA A 500 -53.89 0.55 10.27
C ALA A 500 -53.04 -0.25 11.27
#